data_AF-A0A6M1SYU4-F1
#
_entry.id   AF-A0A6M1SYU4-F1
#
_cell.length_a   1.000
_cell.length_b   1.000
_cell.length_c   1.000
_cell.angle_alpha   90.00
_cell.angle_beta   90.00
_cell.angle_gamma   90.00
#
_symmetry.space_group_name_H-M   'P 1'
#
loop_
_entity.id
_entity.type
_entity.pdbx_description
1 polymer ?
#
loop_
_entity_poly.entity_id
_entity_poly.type
_entity_poly.pdbx_seq_one_letter_code
_entity_poly.pdbx_strand_id
1 'polypeptide(L)' 'MDDSGSSLPPEWKKLKVPNFYSYKEIIVKRIDHKSGEIELVARDFLGKPCRCTAQQLVSAMKKMEERLTVTER' A
#
# COMPACT_ATOMS: atom_id res chain seq x y z
N MET A 1 -4.10 8.56 26.90
CA MET A 1 -4.75 7.65 25.94
C MET A 1 -3.62 6.93 25.23
N ASP A 2 -3.48 5.64 25.55
CA ASP A 2 -2.40 4.77 25.12
C ASP A 2 -2.33 4.66 23.59
N ASP A 3 -1.29 5.26 23.02
CA ASP A 3 -0.89 5.15 21.63
C ASP A 3 -0.23 3.77 21.43
N SER A 4 -1.04 2.71 21.57
CA SER A 4 -0.61 1.33 21.42
C SER A 4 -0.24 1.06 19.96
N GLY A 5 0.98 1.44 19.58
CA GLY A 5 1.97 0.51 19.06
C GLY A 5 1.70 -0.12 17.70
N SER A 6 0.96 0.54 16.81
CA SER A 6 1.07 0.26 15.37
C SER A 6 1.67 1.49 14.69
N SER A 7 2.95 1.76 14.99
CA SER A 7 3.72 2.68 14.17
C SER A 7 3.81 2.04 12.79
N LEU A 8 3.03 2.58 11.85
CA LEU A 8 3.20 2.23 10.45
C LEU A 8 4.68 2.40 10.08
N PRO A 9 5.25 1.55 9.22
CA PRO A 9 6.66 1.67 8.85
C PRO A 9 6.97 3.10 8.36
N PRO A 10 8.20 3.62 8.52
CA PRO A 10 8.51 5.03 8.22
C PRO A 10 8.15 5.50 6.80
N GLU A 11 8.12 4.56 5.85
CA GLU A 11 7.74 4.78 4.45
C GLU A 11 6.24 5.10 4.25
N TRP A 12 5.42 4.78 5.25
CA TRP A 12 3.98 5.01 5.25
C TRP A 12 3.66 6.35 5.89
N LYS A 13 2.98 7.21 5.13
CA LYS A 13 2.56 8.53 5.59
C LYS A 13 1.05 8.59 5.69
N LYS A 14 0.52 8.91 6.87
CA LYS A 14 -0.91 9.20 7.03
C LYS A 14 -1.25 10.50 6.31
N LEU A 15 -2.27 10.49 5.46
CA LEU A 15 -2.71 11.69 4.73
C LEU A 15 -3.70 12.50 5.57
N LYS A 16 -3.94 13.76 5.17
CA LYS A 16 -4.93 14.64 5.82
C LYS A 16 -6.36 14.09 5.70
N VAL A 17 -6.63 13.25 4.70
CA VAL A 17 -7.92 12.60 4.51
C VAL A 17 -8.04 11.40 5.47
N PRO A 18 -9.14 11.29 6.24
CA PRO A 18 -9.32 10.19 7.18
C PRO A 18 -9.21 8.83 6.51
N ASN A 19 -8.45 7.91 7.14
CA ASN A 19 -8.16 6.55 6.67
C ASN A 19 -7.26 6.43 5.44
N PHE A 20 -6.82 7.53 4.84
CA PHE A 20 -5.89 7.47 3.71
C PHE A 20 -4.43 7.52 4.17
N TYR A 21 -3.61 6.76 3.46
CA TYR A 21 -2.18 6.63 3.67
C TYR A 21 -1.47 6.68 2.30
N SER A 22 -0.21 7.09 2.31
CA SER A 22 0.68 7.02 1.16
C SER A 22 1.79 6.05 1.49
N TYR A 23 2.06 5.11 0.58
CA TYR A 23 3.25 4.27 0.60
C TYR A 23 4.03 4.52 -0.68
N LYS A 24 5.19 5.19 -0.58
CA LYS A 24 5.84 5.82 -1.74
C LYS A 24 4.81 6.69 -2.49
N GLU A 25 4.61 6.46 -3.79
CA GLU A 25 3.64 7.16 -4.66
C GLU A 25 2.27 6.47 -4.75
N ILE A 26 2.06 5.39 -3.98
CA ILE A 26 0.80 4.63 -3.99
C ILE A 26 -0.12 5.11 -2.87
N ILE A 27 -1.35 5.44 -3.23
CA ILE A 27 -2.39 5.83 -2.27
C ILE A 27 -3.15 4.60 -1.78
N VAL A 28 -3.13 4.41 -0.46
CA VAL A 28 -3.82 3.37 0.27
C VAL A 28 -4.99 4.00 1.02
N LYS A 29 -6.20 3.51 0.78
CA LYS A 29 -7.44 4.04 1.33
C LYS A 29 -7.79 3.49 2.71
N ARG A 30 -7.26 2.32 3.06
CA ARG A 30 -7.49 1.68 4.37
C ARG A 30 -6.42 0.63 4.63
N ILE A 31 -6.08 0.45 5.91
CA ILE A 31 -5.22 -0.61 6.42
C ILE A 31 -6.00 -1.34 7.52
N ASP A 32 -6.15 -2.66 7.38
CA ASP A 32 -6.59 -3.53 8.47
C ASP A 32 -5.35 -3.93 9.29
N HIS A 33 -5.24 -3.37 10.50
CA HIS A 33 -4.10 -3.61 11.39
C HIS A 33 -4.05 -5.04 11.95
N LYS A 34 -5.15 -5.81 11.88
CA LYS A 34 -5.20 -7.20 12.37
C LYS A 34 -4.71 -8.17 11.30
N SER A 35 -5.14 -7.99 10.05
CA SER A 35 -4.81 -8.89 8.95
C SER A 35 -3.62 -8.42 8.12
N GLY A 36 -3.24 -7.14 8.20
CA GLY A 36 -2.27 -6.51 7.31
C GLY A 36 -2.79 -6.29 5.89
N GLU A 37 -4.10 -6.50 5.66
CA GLU A 37 -4.76 -6.21 4.39
C GLU A 37 -4.87 -4.71 4.18
N ILE A 38 -4.59 -4.26 2.96
CA ILE A 38 -4.70 -2.89 2.54
C ILE A 38 -5.66 -2.78 1.36
N GLU A 39 -6.42 -1.69 1.33
CA GLU A 39 -7.30 -1.34 0.21
C GLU A 39 -6.64 -0.17 -0.56
N LEU A 40 -6.38 -0.37 -1.85
CA LEU A 40 -5.86 0.67 -2.72
C LEU A 40 -7.00 1.59 -3.20
N VAL A 41 -6.66 2.80 -3.64
CA VAL A 41 -7.63 3.68 -4.32
C VAL A 41 -8.02 3.13 -5.69
N ALA A 42 -7.12 2.35 -6.32
CA ALA A 42 -7.36 1.72 -7.60
C ALA A 42 -8.50 0.69 -7.56
N ARG A 43 -9.19 0.55 -8.69
CA ARG A 43 -10.21 -0.47 -8.92
C ARG A 43 -9.74 -1.44 -10.00
N ASP A 44 -10.20 -2.68 -9.91
CA ASP A 44 -9.97 -3.67 -10.96
C ASP A 44 -10.84 -3.39 -12.20
N PHE A 45 -10.69 -4.22 -13.23
CA PHE A 45 -11.46 -4.12 -14.47
C PHE A 45 -12.97 -4.35 -14.29
N LEU A 46 -13.40 -4.91 -13.16
CA LEU A 46 -14.80 -5.09 -12.77
C LEU A 46 -15.31 -3.93 -11.89
N GLY A 47 -14.47 -2.91 -11.64
CA GLY A 47 -14.78 -1.79 -10.78
C GLY A 47 -14.74 -2.11 -9.28
N LYS A 48 -14.24 -3.27 -8.86
CA LYS A 48 -14.10 -3.63 -7.44
C LYS A 48 -12.82 -3.01 -6.84
N PRO A 49 -12.80 -2.67 -5.54
CA PRO A 49 -11.59 -2.15 -4.89
C PRO A 49 -10.46 -3.17 -4.96
N CYS A 50 -9.27 -2.74 -5.37
CA CYS A 50 -8.08 -3.57 -5.31
C CYS A 50 -7.64 -3.74 -3.85
N ARG A 51 -7.48 -4.99 -3.42
CA ARG A 51 -7.00 -5.33 -2.07
C ARG A 51 -5.84 -6.32 -2.15
N CYS A 52 -4.90 -6.18 -1.23
CA CYS A 52 -3.77 -7.07 -1.06
C CYS A 52 -3.22 -6.93 0.36
N THR A 53 -2.28 -7.77 0.77
CA THR A 53 -1.51 -7.51 1.99
C THR A 53 -0.38 -6.53 1.69
N ALA A 54 0.10 -5.81 2.71
CA ALA A 54 1.27 -4.95 2.57
C ALA A 54 2.49 -5.69 1.98
N GLN A 55 2.69 -6.97 2.36
CA GLN A 55 3.76 -7.81 1.81
C GLN A 55 3.58 -8.10 0.31
N GLN A 56 2.35 -8.35 -0.14
CA GLN A 56 2.06 -8.56 -1.56
C GLN A 56 2.33 -7.29 -2.37
N LEU A 57 1.96 -6.12 -1.85
CA LEU A 57 2.25 -4.84 -2.50
C LEU A 57 3.75 -4.63 -2.69
N VAL A 58 4.54 -4.80 -1.62
CA VAL A 58 6.01 -4.65 -1.68
C VAL A 58 6.63 -5.63 -2.67
N SER A 59 6.19 -6.89 -2.69
CA SER A 59 6.70 -7.89 -3.63
C SER A 59 6.36 -7.53 -5.09
N ALA A 60 5.15 -7.03 -5.35
CA ALA A 60 4.74 -6.61 -6.69
C ALA A 60 5.56 -5.42 -7.18
N MET A 61 5.82 -4.42 -6.33
CA MET A 61 6.64 -3.26 -6.68
C MET A 61 8.08 -3.66 -7.02
N LYS A 62 8.71 -4.53 -6.21
CA LYS A 62 10.07 -5.03 -6.50
C LYS A 62 10.16 -5.73 -7.85
N LYS A 63 9.21 -6.64 -8.14
CA LYS A 63 9.15 -7.33 -9.45
C LYS A 63 8.96 -6.36 -10.62
N MET A 64 8.24 -5.26 -10.41
CA MET A 64 8.05 -4.23 -11.42
C MET A 64 9.35 -3.43 -11.63
N GLU A 65 9.99 -2.97 -10.56
CA GLU A 65 11.29 -2.27 -10.60
C GLU A 65 12.36 -3.13 -11.30
N GLU A 66 12.43 -4.43 -10.99
CA GLU A 66 13.31 -5.41 -11.66
C GLU A 66 13.02 -5.52 -13.17
N ARG A 67 11.75 -5.52 -13.59
CA ARG A 67 11.39 -5.63 -15.01
C ARG A 67 11.69 -4.36 -15.81
N LEU A 68 11.51 -3.19 -15.20
CA LEU A 68 11.80 -1.91 -15.84
C LEU A 68 13.30 -1.77 -16.10
N THR A 69 14.14 -2.14 -15.12
CA THR A 69 15.61 -2.05 -15.24
C THR A 69 16.22 -3.01 -16.28
N VAL A 70 15.56 -4.14 -16.57
CA VAL A 70 16.00 -5.08 -17.62
C VAL A 70 15.76 -4.54 -19.04
N THR A 71 14.78 -3.65 -19.21
CA THR A 71 14.38 -3.14 -20.54
C THR A 71 15.25 -1.96 -21.01
N GLU A 72 16.07 -1.37 -20.14
CA GLU A 72 16.94 -0.23 -20.45
C GLU A 72 18.36 -0.62 -20.89
N ARG A 73 18.57 -1.85 -21.37
CA ARG A 73 19.86 -2.35 -21.92
C ARG A 73 19.70 -2.79 -23.37
#